data_AF-A0A087U0C8-F1
#
_entry.id   AF-A0A087U0C8-F1
#
_cell.length_a   1.000
_cell.length_b   1.000
_cell.length_c   1.000
_cell.angle_alpha   90.00
_cell.angle_beta   90.00
_cell.angle_gamma   90.00
#
_symmetry.space_group_name_H-M   'P 1'
#
loop_
_entity.id
_entity.type
_entity.pdbx_description
1 polymer ?
#
loop_
_entity_poly.entity_id
_entity_poly.type
_entity_poly.pdbx_seq_one_letter_code
_entity_poly.pdbx_strand_id
1 'polypeptide(L)' 'MSEISFVLKAVATLAKSLKKADPEKVEWTIWEQLISLYPSLVDCTTSTSAQVCCSLREALHEYADLLEPPKNVLNGSS' A
#
# COMPACT_ATOMS: atom_id res chain seq x y z
N MET A 1 -9.33 13.11 17.52
CA MET A 1 -8.81 12.66 16.22
C MET A 1 -7.74 11.64 16.50
N SER A 2 -7.86 10.40 16.02
CA SER A 2 -6.81 9.40 16.22
C SER A 2 -5.65 9.69 15.26
N GLU A 3 -4.47 10.04 15.80
CA GLU A 3 -3.24 10.24 15.02
C GLU A 3 -2.96 9.08 14.05
N ILE A 4 -3.29 7.86 14.49
CA ILE A 4 -3.25 6.63 13.69
C ILE A 4 -4.05 6.76 12.39
N SER A 5 -5.28 7.29 12.41
CA SER A 5 -6.07 7.47 11.19
C SER A 5 -5.41 8.46 10.21
N PHE A 6 -4.66 9.45 10.70
CA PHE A 6 -3.93 10.38 9.85
C PHE A 6 -2.72 9.71 9.19
N VAL A 7 -1.94 8.93 9.97
CA VAL A 7 -0.82 8.14 9.46
C VAL A 7 -1.29 7.15 8.39
N LEU A 8 -2.37 6.42 8.66
CA LEU A 8 -2.94 5.46 7.70
C LEU A 8 -3.42 6.13 6.41
N LYS A 9 -4.06 7.30 6.51
CA LYS A 9 -4.44 8.09 5.34
C LYS A 9 -3.23 8.57 4.54
N ALA A 10 -2.16 9.00 5.21
CA ALA A 10 -0.92 9.41 4.54
C ALA A 10 -0.28 8.22 3.80
N VAL A 11 -0.25 7.04 4.45
CA VAL A 11 0.26 5.79 3.87
C VAL A 11 -0.58 5.34 2.67
N ALA A 12 -1.91 5.38 2.76
CA ALA A 12 -2.81 5.09 1.64
C ALA A 12 -2.63 6.08 0.47
N THR A 13 -2.44 7.37 0.78
CA THR A 13 -2.21 8.42 -0.23
C THR A 13 -0.86 8.25 -0.93
N LEU A 14 0.18 7.87 -0.17
CA LEU A 14 1.49 7.55 -0.71
C LEU A 14 1.41 6.34 -1.65
N ALA A 15 0.79 5.24 -1.20
CA ALA A 15 0.51 4.06 -2.01
C ALA A 15 -0.20 4.42 -3.33
N LYS A 16 -1.29 5.18 -3.24
CA LYS A 16 -2.03 5.64 -4.43
C LYS A 16 -1.19 6.51 -5.37
N SER A 17 -0.29 7.31 -4.84
CA SER A 17 0.61 8.15 -5.64
C SER A 17 1.67 7.31 -6.35
N LEU A 18 2.20 6.30 -5.67
CA LEU A 18 3.15 5.34 -6.25
C LEU A 18 2.50 4.51 -7.37
N LYS A 19 1.23 4.09 -7.20
CA LYS A 19 0.47 3.41 -8.28
C LYS A 19 0.33 4.25 -9.55
N LYS A 20 0.21 5.57 -9.40
CA LYS A 20 0.09 6.51 -10.51
C LYS A 20 1.43 6.89 -11.11
N ALA A 21 2.51 6.69 -10.37
CA ALA A 21 3.86 6.92 -10.87
C ALA A 21 4.25 5.79 -11.83
N ASP A 22 5.12 6.10 -12.79
CA ASP A 22 5.73 5.07 -13.63
C ASP A 22 6.43 4.04 -12.73
N PRO A 23 6.15 2.73 -12.86
CA PRO A 23 6.82 1.70 -12.07
C PRO A 23 8.34 1.67 -12.33
N GLU A 24 8.80 2.14 -13.50
CA GLU A 24 10.23 2.33 -13.79
C GLU A 24 10.89 3.47 -13.00
N LYS A 25 10.08 4.41 -12.49
CA LYS A 25 10.54 5.55 -11.66
C LYS A 25 10.34 5.31 -10.17
N VAL A 26 9.67 4.21 -9.80
CA VAL A 26 9.48 3.84 -8.41
C VAL A 26 10.69 3.03 -7.97
N GLU A 27 11.47 3.61 -7.06
CA GLU A 27 12.61 2.93 -6.43
C GLU A 27 12.16 1.60 -5.80
N TRP A 28 12.82 0.51 -6.18
CA TRP A 28 12.54 -0.83 -5.65
C TRP A 28 12.57 -0.86 -4.12
N THR A 29 13.50 -0.11 -3.51
CA THR A 29 13.61 0.02 -2.06
C THR A 29 12.35 0.60 -1.41
N ILE A 30 11.69 1.57 -2.06
CA ILE A 30 10.44 2.16 -1.57
C ILE A 30 9.30 1.15 -1.66
N TRP A 31 9.30 0.37 -2.74
CA TRP A 31 8.35 -0.73 -2.93
C TRP A 31 8.48 -1.79 -1.86
N GLU A 32 9.71 -2.27 -1.59
CA GLU A 32 9.97 -3.26 -0.53
C GLU A 32 9.58 -2.74 0.85
N GLN A 33 9.89 -1.47 1.16
CA GLN A 33 9.46 -0.85 2.42
C GLN A 33 7.93 -0.79 2.53
N LEU A 34 7.24 -0.50 1.44
CA LEU A 34 5.78 -0.56 1.38
C LEU A 34 5.30 -1.98 1.71
N ILE A 35 5.77 -2.99 0.99
CA ILE A 35 5.37 -4.39 1.20
C ILE A 35 5.63 -4.81 2.65
N SER A 36 6.77 -4.44 3.21
CA SER A 36 7.11 -4.73 4.61
C SER A 36 6.19 -4.04 5.61
N LEU A 37 5.50 -2.95 5.23
CA LEU A 37 4.54 -2.26 6.07
C LEU A 37 3.18 -2.99 6.13
N TYR A 38 2.84 -3.75 5.08
CA TYR A 38 1.57 -4.46 4.97
C TYR A 38 1.22 -5.35 6.18
N PRO A 39 2.10 -6.25 6.69
CA PRO A 39 1.78 -7.07 7.85
C PRO A 39 1.50 -6.23 9.11
N SER A 40 2.22 -5.12 9.31
CA SER A 40 1.98 -4.19 10.41
C SER A 40 0.62 -3.51 10.30
N LEU A 41 0.20 -3.17 9.07
CA LEU A 41 -1.13 -2.64 8.81
C LEU A 41 -2.21 -3.71 9.05
N VAL A 42 -1.99 -4.96 8.64
CA VAL A 42 -2.94 -6.05 8.92
C VAL A 42 -3.07 -6.32 10.41
N ASP A 43 -1.97 -6.33 11.16
CA ASP A 43 -1.99 -6.51 12.62
C ASP A 43 -2.76 -5.36 13.32
N CYS A 44 -2.67 -4.14 12.79
CA CYS A 44 -3.49 -3.05 13.33
C CYS A 44 -5.01 -3.26 13.13
N THR A 45 -5.45 -4.13 12.21
CA THR A 45 -6.89 -4.36 11.95
C THR A 45 -7.54 -5.22 13.03
N THR A 46 -6.74 -6.00 13.77
CA THR A 46 -7.22 -6.78 14.91
C THR A 46 -7.42 -5.91 16.17
N SER A 47 -6.99 -4.64 16.13
CA SER A 47 -7.23 -3.68 17.20
C SER A 47 -8.70 -3.25 17.23
N THR A 48 -9.29 -3.12 18.41
CA THR A 48 -10.75 -2.97 18.63
C THR A 48 -11.35 -1.61 18.21
N SER A 49 -10.59 -0.73 17.56
CA SER A 49 -11.05 0.60 17.19
C SER A 49 -11.67 0.60 15.78
N ALA A 50 -13.00 0.61 15.70
CA ALA A 50 -13.74 0.61 14.43
C ALA A 50 -13.31 1.74 13.47
N GLN A 51 -12.94 2.91 14.01
CA GLN A 51 -12.48 4.05 13.22
C GLN A 51 -11.10 3.82 12.60
N VAL A 52 -10.23 3.11 13.33
CA VAL A 52 -8.92 2.67 12.81
C VAL A 52 -9.11 1.58 11.78
N CYS A 53 -9.94 0.57 12.06
CA CYS A 53 -10.26 -0.51 11.11
C CYS A 53 -10.74 0.02 9.75
N CYS A 54 -11.61 1.04 9.72
CA CYS A 54 -12.06 1.65 8.47
C CYS A 54 -10.91 2.27 7.66
N SER A 55 -10.13 3.18 8.26
CA SER A 55 -9.00 3.83 7.58
C SER A 55 -7.93 2.83 7.13
N LEU A 56 -7.74 1.78 7.93
CA LEU A 56 -6.77 0.73 7.69
C LEU A 56 -7.21 -0.18 6.54
N ARG A 57 -8.49 -0.53 6.49
CA ARG A 57 -9.07 -1.31 5.39
C ARG A 57 -9.01 -0.56 4.07
N GLU A 58 -9.24 0.75 4.07
CA GLU A 58 -9.02 1.58 2.87
C GLU A 58 -7.55 1.58 2.43
N ALA A 59 -6.60 1.71 3.37
CA ALA A 59 -5.18 1.64 3.07
C ALA A 59 -4.77 0.27 2.50
N LEU A 60 -5.21 -0.82 3.13
CA LEU A 60 -4.93 -2.20 2.69
C LEU A 60 -5.48 -2.47 1.29
N HIS A 61 -6.63 -1.91 0.94
CA HIS A 61 -7.22 -2.07 -0.39
C HIS A 61 -6.37 -1.38 -1.47
N GLU A 62 -5.86 -0.18 -1.19
CA GLU A 62 -4.93 0.50 -2.11
C GLU A 62 -3.58 -0.22 -2.21
N TYR A 63 -3.13 -0.83 -1.10
CA TYR A 63 -1.91 -1.65 -1.05
C TYR A 63 -2.02 -2.97 -1.82
N ALA A 64 -3.15 -3.66 -1.76
CA ALA A 64 -3.33 -4.94 -2.45
C ALA A 64 -3.09 -4.83 -3.96
N ASP A 65 -3.50 -3.70 -4.53
CA ASP A 65 -3.34 -3.38 -5.94
C ASP A 65 -1.88 -3.02 -6.32
N LEU A 66 -1.07 -2.62 -5.33
CA LEU A 66 0.39 -2.49 -5.48
C LEU A 66 1.11 -3.83 -5.27
N LEU A 67 0.54 -4.79 -4.54
CA LEU A 67 1.20 -6.08 -4.31
C LEU A 67 1.21 -6.97 -5.56
N GLU A 68 0.45 -6.63 -6.61
CA GLU A 68 0.64 -7.24 -7.92
C GLU A 68 1.98 -6.74 -8.50
N PRO A 69 2.98 -7.63 -8.71
CA PRO A 69 4.19 -7.24 -9.41
C PRO A 69 3.79 -6.71 -10.80
N PRO A 70 4.45 -5.65 -11.32
CA PRO A 70 4.18 -5.20 -12.67
C PRO A 70 4.30 -6.41 -13.58
N LYS A 71 3.19 -6.79 -14.21
CA LYS A 71 3.12 -7.95 -15.10
C LYS A 71 4.24 -7.75 -16.07
N ASN A 72 5.31 -8.55 -15.91
CA ASN A 72 6.43 -8.51 -16.82
C ASN A 72 5.78 -8.66 -18.19
N VAL A 73 5.79 -7.59 -18.98
CA VAL A 73 5.48 -7.66 -20.39
C VAL A 73 6.62 -8.51 -20.92
N LEU A 74 6.47 -9.82 -20.78
CA LEU A 74 7.13 -10.81 -21.61
C LEU A 74 6.57 -10.48 -22.98
N ASN A 75 7.25 -9.52 -23.60
CA ASN A 75 7.17 -9.19 -24.99
C ASN A 75 7.57 -10.49 -25.71
N GLY A 76 6.57 -11.34 -25.92
CA GLY A 76 6.61 -12.48 -26.81
C GLY A 76 6.77 -11.95 -28.21
N SER A 77 8.00 -11.58 -28.55
CA SER A 77 8.47 -11.41 -29.92
C SER A 77 9.48 -12.51 -30.17
N SER A 78 9.00 -13.63 -30.68
CA SER A 78 9.79 -14.57 -31.49
C SER A 78 8.85 -15.20 -32.50
#